data_AF-A0A3B8PUZ3-F1
#
_entry.id   AF-A0A3B8PUZ3-F1
#
_cell.length_a   1.000
_cell.length_b   1.000
_cell.length_c   1.000
_cell.angle_alpha   90.00
_cell.angle_beta   90.00
_cell.angle_gamma   90.00
#
_symmetry.space_group_name_H-M   'P 1'
#
loop_
_entity.id
_entity.type
_entity.pdbx_description
1 polymer ?
#
loop_
_entity_poly.entity_id
_entity_poly.type
_entity_poly.pdbx_seq_one_letter_code
_entity_poly.pdbx_strand_id
1 'polypeptide(L)'
;MPRRLHSIGVFCWLLAVATSVPFAQETPARRVLVKAAVSADQDDQIRLIGELVRLRDPLVEQGLVAWRQNELFLLDPGDGISIPVLLDAQLDDSGKSRAIRLLDGAFVKDAAGVELRYTAADLTAADTTAKLRKAIKATMDLHALSDPIAKVRRDATTKLGQEQNREYLVYFTERLSEEADAEVKDALQEALALTRAVDPDQTVRVNAINELGEMRSVNGIGFLQELVAKGKADPSKYGAETVAAARTAVKQIESYLWWGNLLGTAFRGLSLAAVLLVAALGLAITFGLMGVINMAHGEIMMVGAYTAYVVQNIFKGWFGA
;
A
#
# COMPACT_ATOMS: atom_id res chain seq x y z
N MET A 1 -67.45 -0.69 14.96
CA MET A 1 -66.90 0.11 13.84
C MET A 1 -66.90 1.58 14.24
N PRO A 2 -65.86 2.41 13.97
CA PRO A 2 -64.42 2.15 13.88
C PRO A 2 -63.62 2.92 14.97
N ARG A 3 -62.44 2.38 15.31
CA ARG A 3 -61.44 2.98 16.19
C ARG A 3 -60.73 4.15 15.48
N ARG A 4 -60.63 5.31 16.14
CA ARG A 4 -59.81 6.45 15.71
C ARG A 4 -58.34 6.20 16.09
N LEU A 5 -57.47 6.01 15.09
CA LEU A 5 -56.01 6.09 15.28
C LEU A 5 -55.62 7.55 15.58
N HIS A 6 -54.96 7.77 16.71
CA HIS A 6 -54.21 9.00 16.98
C HIS A 6 -52.76 8.76 16.55
N SER A 7 -52.30 9.49 15.54
CA SER A 7 -50.91 9.60 15.12
C SER A 7 -50.17 10.51 16.09
N ILE A 8 -49.31 9.93 16.93
CA ILE A 8 -48.37 10.66 17.79
C ILE A 8 -47.15 10.98 16.91
N GLY A 9 -47.01 12.26 16.54
CA GLY A 9 -45.80 12.78 15.92
C GLY A 9 -44.70 12.95 16.97
N VAL A 10 -43.71 12.06 16.97
CA VAL A 10 -42.47 12.21 17.75
C VAL A 10 -41.55 13.14 16.97
N PHE A 11 -41.46 14.39 17.42
CA PHE A 11 -40.56 15.40 16.87
C PHE A 11 -39.16 15.19 17.47
N CYS A 12 -38.30 14.45 16.75
CA CYS A 12 -36.90 14.26 17.12
C CYS A 12 -36.11 15.56 16.90
N TRP A 13 -35.89 16.31 17.98
CA TRP A 13 -34.89 17.38 18.02
C TRP A 13 -33.49 16.75 18.11
N LEU A 14 -32.87 16.51 16.95
CA LEU A 14 -31.43 16.26 16.85
C LEU A 14 -30.72 17.62 16.91
N LEU A 15 -30.24 17.97 18.10
CA LEU A 15 -29.21 19.00 18.30
C LEU A 15 -27.93 18.54 17.62
N ALA A 16 -27.77 18.89 16.34
CA ALA A 16 -26.50 18.84 15.65
C ALA A 16 -25.60 19.92 16.25
N VAL A 17 -24.76 19.55 17.22
CA VAL A 17 -23.59 20.36 17.58
C VAL A 17 -22.62 20.24 16.42
N ALA A 18 -22.76 21.12 15.44
CA ALA A 18 -21.77 21.33 14.41
C ALA A 18 -20.55 21.99 15.08
N THR A 19 -19.61 21.18 15.56
CA THR A 19 -18.26 21.68 15.84
C THR A 19 -17.62 22.02 14.50
N SER A 20 -17.81 23.26 14.04
CA SER A 20 -17.04 23.83 12.95
C SER A 20 -15.58 23.93 13.41
N VAL A 21 -14.77 22.92 13.09
CA VAL A 21 -13.32 23.06 13.16
C VAL A 21 -12.96 24.19 12.19
N PRO A 22 -12.41 25.32 12.65
CA PRO A 22 -12.00 26.37 11.73
C PRO A 22 -10.85 25.83 10.87
N PHE A 23 -11.13 25.50 9.62
CA PHE A 23 -10.12 25.06 8.65
C PHE A 23 -9.09 26.16 8.33
N ALA A 24 -9.43 27.41 8.66
CA ALA A 24 -8.67 28.64 8.41
C ALA A 24 -7.71 28.99 9.55
N GLN A 25 -6.66 28.20 9.78
CA GLN A 25 -5.62 28.56 10.74
C GLN A 25 -4.23 28.13 10.25
N GLU A 26 -3.25 29.01 10.44
CA GLU A 26 -1.86 28.69 10.14
C GLU A 26 -1.33 27.61 11.10
N THR A 27 -0.68 26.60 10.56
CA THR A 27 0.01 25.57 11.34
C THR A 27 1.50 25.58 11.03
N PRO A 28 2.38 25.14 11.97
CA PRO A 28 3.80 24.99 11.67
C PRO A 28 4.07 24.13 10.44
N ALA A 29 3.27 23.06 10.23
CA ALA A 29 3.34 22.18 9.06
C ALA A 29 3.08 22.94 7.75
N ARG A 30 2.00 23.73 7.71
CA ARG A 30 1.64 24.54 6.53
C ARG A 30 2.72 25.56 6.19
N ARG A 31 3.31 26.22 7.20
CA ARG A 31 4.43 27.16 6.98
C ARG A 31 5.65 26.51 6.36
N VAL A 32 6.01 25.31 6.82
CA VAL A 32 7.13 24.54 6.25
C VAL A 32 6.82 24.16 4.80
N LEU A 33 5.60 23.68 4.51
CA LEU A 33 5.20 23.34 3.13
C LEU A 33 5.21 24.56 2.21
N VAL A 34 4.67 25.70 2.65
CA VAL A 34 4.69 26.96 1.88
C VAL A 34 6.13 27.39 1.59
N LYS A 35 7.00 27.37 2.60
CA LYS A 35 8.43 27.69 2.43
C LYS A 35 9.11 26.75 1.44
N ALA A 36 8.78 25.45 1.48
CA ALA A 36 9.30 24.49 0.52
C ALA A 36 8.83 24.82 -0.91
N ALA A 37 7.53 25.07 -1.10
CA ALA A 37 6.95 25.31 -2.43
C ALA A 37 7.50 26.54 -3.15
N VAL A 38 7.89 27.59 -2.40
CA VAL A 38 8.45 28.83 -2.96
C VAL A 38 9.98 28.83 -3.04
N SER A 39 10.66 27.81 -2.52
CA SER A 39 12.12 27.75 -2.56
C SER A 39 12.61 27.48 -3.97
N ALA A 40 13.58 28.29 -4.42
CA ALA A 40 14.25 28.12 -5.71
C ALA A 40 15.37 27.06 -5.67
N ASP A 41 15.79 26.63 -4.47
CA ASP A 41 16.82 25.60 -4.30
C ASP A 41 16.19 24.25 -4.00
N GLN A 42 16.40 23.30 -4.92
CA GLN A 42 15.89 21.95 -4.81
C GLN A 42 16.36 21.21 -3.55
N ASP A 43 17.60 21.43 -3.10
CA ASP A 43 18.09 20.74 -1.90
C ASP A 43 17.42 21.30 -0.64
N ASP A 44 17.10 22.60 -0.61
CA ASP A 44 16.30 23.20 0.46
C ASP A 44 14.85 22.72 0.42
N GLN A 45 14.24 22.56 -0.77
CA GLN A 45 12.91 21.95 -0.91
C GLN A 45 12.87 20.56 -0.28
N ILE A 46 13.84 19.69 -0.61
CA ILE A 46 13.90 18.32 -0.08
C ILE A 46 14.11 18.32 1.43
N ARG A 47 14.99 19.18 1.95
CA ARG A 47 15.25 19.34 3.38
C ARG A 47 13.96 19.72 4.14
N LEU A 48 13.22 20.72 3.65
CA LEU A 48 11.96 21.17 4.25
C LEU A 48 10.86 20.12 4.16
N ILE A 49 10.77 19.39 3.04
CA ILE A 49 9.84 18.26 2.92
C ILE A 49 10.14 17.18 3.97
N GLY A 50 11.41 16.89 4.26
CA GLY A 50 11.79 15.96 5.32
C GLY A 50 11.34 16.38 6.72
N GLU A 51 11.28 17.68 7.01
CA GLU A 51 10.75 18.20 8.29
C GLU A 51 9.25 17.89 8.47
N LEU A 52 8.51 17.72 7.36
CA LEU A 52 7.07 17.45 7.40
C LEU A 52 6.74 16.03 7.89
N VAL A 53 7.68 15.08 7.91
CA VAL A 53 7.41 13.67 8.30
C VAL A 53 6.73 13.57 9.67
N ARG A 54 7.11 14.43 10.63
CA ARG A 54 6.54 14.44 12.00
C ARG A 54 5.32 15.35 12.15
N LEU A 55 5.01 16.14 11.13
CA LEU A 55 3.97 17.15 11.16
C LEU A 55 2.79 16.70 10.28
N ARG A 56 1.70 16.26 10.92
CA ARG A 56 0.49 15.88 10.19
C ARG A 56 -0.50 17.04 10.13
N ASP A 57 -0.89 17.38 8.91
CA ASP A 57 -1.93 18.36 8.62
C ASP A 57 -2.65 17.93 7.33
N PRO A 58 -3.99 17.79 7.34
CA PRO A 58 -4.73 17.34 6.16
C PRO A 58 -4.50 18.20 4.91
N LEU A 59 -4.27 19.51 5.08
CA LEU A 59 -3.98 20.41 3.97
C LEU A 59 -2.56 20.22 3.44
N VAL A 60 -1.61 19.85 4.33
CA VAL A 60 -0.26 19.49 3.90
C VAL A 60 -0.28 18.21 3.08
N GLU A 61 -1.03 17.20 3.50
CA GLU A 61 -1.18 15.95 2.73
C GLU A 61 -1.75 16.22 1.32
N GLN A 62 -2.81 17.03 1.23
CA GLN A 62 -3.37 17.46 -0.05
C GLN A 62 -2.35 18.23 -0.89
N GLY A 63 -1.60 19.14 -0.27
CA GLY A 63 -0.54 19.91 -0.91
C GLY A 63 0.59 19.02 -1.46
N LEU A 64 1.03 18.01 -0.70
CA LEU A 64 2.06 17.05 -1.13
C LEU A 64 1.57 16.19 -2.31
N VAL A 65 0.32 15.73 -2.27
CA VAL A 65 -0.31 15.00 -3.39
C VAL A 65 -0.32 15.87 -4.65
N ALA A 66 -0.88 17.08 -4.54
CA ALA A 66 -1.00 18.02 -5.65
C ALA A 66 0.38 18.41 -6.21
N TRP A 67 1.35 18.68 -5.34
CA TRP A 67 2.70 19.03 -5.77
C TRP A 67 3.35 17.90 -6.56
N ARG A 68 3.18 16.65 -6.14
CA ARG A 68 3.70 15.49 -6.88
C ARG A 68 3.06 15.34 -8.27
N GLN A 69 1.81 15.79 -8.44
CA GLN A 69 1.01 15.74 -9.66
C GLN A 69 1.13 16.98 -10.55
N ASN A 70 1.96 17.97 -10.19
CA ASN A 70 2.06 19.28 -10.84
C ASN A 70 0.77 20.12 -10.74
N GLU A 71 -0.02 19.89 -9.71
CA GLU A 71 -1.27 20.60 -9.41
C GLU A 71 -1.13 21.54 -8.19
N LEU A 72 0.08 21.70 -7.67
CA LEU A 72 0.41 22.80 -6.77
C LEU A 72 0.82 24.01 -7.60
N PHE A 73 0.18 25.14 -7.38
CA PHE A 73 0.40 26.36 -8.14
C PHE A 73 0.93 27.49 -7.27
N LEU A 74 1.62 28.44 -7.89
CA LEU A 74 2.14 29.67 -7.33
C LEU A 74 1.35 30.83 -7.94
N LEU A 75 0.66 31.57 -7.08
CA LEU A 75 -0.03 32.81 -7.43
C LEU A 75 0.89 33.99 -7.11
N ASP A 76 1.19 34.84 -8.10
CA ASP A 76 1.89 36.10 -7.89
C ASP A 76 0.88 37.26 -7.93
N PRO A 77 0.58 37.91 -6.78
CA PRO A 77 -0.33 39.05 -6.74
C PRO A 77 0.34 40.37 -7.20
N GLY A 78 1.61 40.35 -7.62
CA GLY A 78 2.36 41.50 -8.13
C GLY A 78 3.25 42.22 -7.10
N ASP A 79 3.38 41.66 -5.89
CA ASP A 79 4.25 42.15 -4.82
C ASP A 79 5.60 41.40 -4.75
N GLY A 80 5.82 40.44 -5.65
CA GLY A 80 7.02 39.60 -5.70
C GLY A 80 7.01 38.46 -4.69
N ILE A 81 5.91 38.24 -3.95
CA ILE A 81 5.73 37.12 -3.01
C ILE A 81 4.76 36.12 -3.62
N SER A 82 5.30 35.00 -4.11
CA SER A 82 4.46 33.91 -4.61
C SER A 82 3.69 33.23 -3.46
N ILE A 83 2.39 33.06 -3.64
CA ILE A 83 1.49 32.39 -2.70
C ILE A 83 1.19 30.99 -3.24
N PRO A 84 1.61 29.91 -2.56
CA PRO A 84 1.25 28.55 -2.95
C PRO A 84 -0.24 28.30 -2.73
N VAL A 85 -0.91 27.84 -3.79
CA VAL A 85 -2.36 27.60 -3.84
C VAL A 85 -2.69 26.26 -4.48
N LEU A 86 -3.79 25.67 -4.01
CA LEU A 86 -4.47 24.54 -4.65
C LEU A 86 -5.73 25.04 -5.35
N LEU A 87 -6.11 24.40 -6.44
CA LEU A 87 -7.39 24.65 -7.09
C LEU A 87 -8.46 23.74 -6.50
N ASP A 88 -9.60 24.32 -6.12
CA ASP A 88 -10.77 23.58 -5.65
C ASP A 88 -11.34 22.70 -6.78
N ALA A 89 -11.92 21.56 -6.41
CA ALA A 89 -12.51 20.61 -7.36
C ALA A 89 -13.78 21.17 -8.03
N GLN A 90 -14.41 22.18 -7.42
CA GLN A 90 -15.59 22.83 -7.98
C GLN A 90 -15.19 23.87 -9.04
N LEU A 91 -15.70 23.65 -10.25
CA LEU A 91 -15.58 24.56 -11.39
C LEU A 91 -16.84 25.41 -11.50
N ASP A 92 -16.70 26.65 -11.95
CA ASP A 92 -17.82 27.48 -12.37
C ASP A 92 -18.18 27.27 -13.86
N ASP A 93 -19.22 27.98 -14.33
CA ASP A 93 -19.71 27.90 -15.72
C ASP A 93 -18.66 28.29 -16.77
N SER A 94 -17.57 28.95 -16.34
CA SER A 94 -16.44 29.34 -17.18
C SER A 94 -15.24 28.39 -17.05
N GLY A 95 -15.38 27.28 -16.31
CA GLY A 95 -14.31 26.32 -16.07
C GLY A 95 -13.22 26.81 -15.12
N LYS A 96 -13.50 27.80 -14.26
CA LYS A 96 -12.56 28.31 -13.27
C LYS A 96 -12.84 27.74 -11.88
N SER A 97 -11.76 27.48 -11.13
CA SER A 97 -11.81 26.98 -9.76
C SER A 97 -11.43 28.07 -8.76
N ARG A 98 -11.95 27.99 -7.55
CA ARG A 98 -11.44 28.81 -6.42
C ARG A 98 -10.03 28.37 -6.06
N ALA A 99 -9.16 29.33 -5.72
CA ALA A 99 -7.83 29.03 -5.21
C ALA A 99 -7.84 28.97 -3.68
N ILE A 100 -7.28 27.92 -3.10
CA ILE A 100 -7.13 27.67 -1.67
C ILE A 100 -5.67 27.91 -1.29
N ARG A 101 -5.39 28.84 -0.38
CA ARG A 101 -4.01 29.08 0.10
C ARG A 101 -3.53 27.92 0.97
N LEU A 102 -2.31 27.45 0.74
CA LEU A 102 -1.72 26.40 1.58
C LEU A 102 -1.42 26.85 3.02
N LEU A 103 -1.20 28.15 3.25
CA LEU A 103 -0.79 28.66 4.55
C LEU A 103 -1.88 28.51 5.61
N ASP A 104 -3.11 28.89 5.26
CA ASP A 104 -4.24 28.93 6.17
C ASP A 104 -5.43 28.09 5.68
N GLY A 105 -5.48 27.64 4.42
CA GLY A 105 -6.62 26.91 3.86
C GLY A 105 -7.79 27.80 3.47
N ALA A 106 -7.62 29.12 3.50
CA ALA A 106 -8.67 30.05 3.09
C ALA A 106 -8.65 30.29 1.58
N PHE A 107 -9.82 30.62 1.02
CA PHE A 107 -9.91 31.03 -0.38
C PHE A 107 -9.17 32.36 -0.60
N VAL A 108 -8.51 32.46 -1.75
CA VAL A 108 -7.93 33.72 -2.23
C VAL A 108 -9.07 34.69 -2.55
N LYS A 109 -8.97 35.92 -2.02
CA LYS A 109 -9.96 36.98 -2.18
C LYS A 109 -9.30 38.26 -2.65
N ASP A 110 -10.04 39.10 -3.38
CA ASP A 110 -9.61 40.44 -3.75
C ASP A 110 -9.77 41.44 -2.59
N ALA A 111 -9.40 42.70 -2.83
CA ALA A 111 -9.53 43.79 -1.86
C ALA A 111 -10.98 44.10 -1.46
N ALA A 112 -11.98 43.67 -2.26
CA ALA A 112 -13.40 43.80 -1.96
C ALA A 112 -13.96 42.56 -1.22
N GLY A 113 -13.13 41.55 -0.95
CA GLY A 113 -13.50 40.31 -0.27
C GLY A 113 -14.17 39.27 -1.16
N VAL A 114 -14.13 39.45 -2.48
CA VAL A 114 -14.69 38.51 -3.47
C VAL A 114 -13.69 37.39 -3.72
N GLU A 115 -14.15 36.14 -3.70
CA GLU A 115 -13.32 34.97 -3.98
C GLU A 115 -12.85 34.96 -5.44
N LEU A 116 -11.53 34.92 -5.62
CA LEU A 116 -10.92 34.88 -6.93
C LEU A 116 -10.92 33.45 -7.48
N ARG A 117 -11.13 33.34 -8.80
CA ARG A 117 -11.16 32.08 -9.52
C ARG A 117 -10.17 32.07 -10.66
N TYR A 118 -9.52 30.93 -10.83
CA TYR A 118 -8.41 30.71 -11.74
C TYR A 118 -8.61 29.41 -12.49
N THR A 119 -8.09 29.36 -13.71
CA THR A 119 -7.75 28.13 -14.40
C THR A 119 -6.29 27.76 -14.10
N ALA A 120 -5.90 26.50 -14.34
CA ALA A 120 -4.49 26.12 -14.23
C ALA A 120 -3.57 26.93 -15.17
N ALA A 121 -4.10 27.45 -16.29
CA ALA A 121 -3.35 28.28 -17.23
C ALA A 121 -3.14 29.72 -16.72
N ASP A 122 -3.92 30.17 -15.74
CA ASP A 122 -3.77 31.49 -15.13
C ASP A 122 -2.66 31.51 -14.06
N LEU A 123 -2.09 30.35 -13.70
CA LEU A 123 -1.15 30.19 -12.60
C LEU A 123 0.16 29.51 -13.06
N THR A 124 1.23 29.71 -12.29
CA THR A 124 2.49 29.00 -12.53
C THR A 124 2.54 27.75 -11.66
N ALA A 125 2.81 26.57 -12.22
CA ALA A 125 2.98 25.37 -11.41
C ALA A 125 4.25 25.47 -10.56
N ALA A 126 4.20 25.00 -9.31
CA ALA A 126 5.37 24.90 -8.45
C ALA A 126 6.40 23.93 -9.06
N ASP A 127 7.69 24.28 -8.94
CA ASP A 127 8.77 23.50 -9.53
C ASP A 127 8.81 22.08 -8.97
N THR A 128 9.07 21.11 -9.84
CA THR A 128 9.10 19.68 -9.49
C THR A 128 10.15 18.91 -10.27
N THR A 129 10.86 18.02 -9.58
CA THR A 129 11.86 17.11 -10.18
C THR A 129 11.62 15.67 -9.76
N ALA A 130 12.26 14.70 -10.42
CA ALA A 130 12.16 13.28 -10.03
C ALA A 130 12.65 13.04 -8.59
N LYS A 131 13.74 13.70 -8.17
CA LYS A 131 14.31 13.60 -6.82
C LYS A 131 13.38 14.21 -5.78
N LEU A 132 12.79 15.39 -6.05
CA LEU A 132 11.81 16.01 -5.15
C LEU A 132 10.53 15.16 -5.04
N ARG A 133 9.98 14.66 -6.16
CA ARG A 133 8.81 13.76 -6.14
C ARG A 133 9.07 12.50 -5.32
N LYS A 134 10.29 11.96 -5.34
CA LYS A 134 10.69 10.84 -4.49
C LYS A 134 10.70 11.23 -3.01
N ALA A 135 11.24 12.39 -2.65
CA ALA A 135 11.23 12.89 -1.27
C ALA A 135 9.82 13.15 -0.73
N ILE A 136 8.96 13.80 -1.53
CA ILE A 136 7.54 14.01 -1.23
C ILE A 136 6.85 12.67 -0.99
N LYS A 137 7.05 11.71 -1.91
CA LYS A 137 6.48 10.37 -1.79
C LYS A 137 6.96 9.65 -0.52
N ALA A 138 8.24 9.70 -0.19
CA ALA A 138 8.78 9.08 1.01
C ALA A 138 8.15 9.70 2.28
N THR A 139 7.98 11.02 2.29
CA THR A 139 7.31 11.73 3.40
C THR A 139 5.87 11.26 3.59
N MET A 140 5.09 11.18 2.51
CA MET A 140 3.72 10.68 2.56
C MET A 140 3.64 9.21 3.00
N ASP A 141 4.57 8.36 2.53
CA ASP A 141 4.61 6.95 2.93
C ASP A 141 4.95 6.81 4.42
N LEU A 142 5.81 7.69 4.96
CA LEU A 142 6.11 7.75 6.40
C LEU A 142 4.93 8.26 7.23
N HIS A 143 4.14 9.22 6.72
CA HIS A 143 2.90 9.66 7.38
C HIS A 143 1.90 8.51 7.55
N ALA A 144 1.84 7.61 6.56
CA ALA A 144 0.97 6.44 6.58
C ALA A 144 1.32 5.42 7.69
N LEU A 145 2.54 5.46 8.26
CA LEU A 145 2.90 4.62 9.42
C LEU A 145 2.06 4.93 10.66
N SER A 146 1.46 6.12 10.75
CA SER A 146 0.60 6.53 11.87
C SER A 146 -0.88 6.64 11.48
N ASP A 147 -1.27 6.09 10.34
CA ASP A 147 -2.66 6.10 9.87
C ASP A 147 -3.60 5.41 10.88
N PRO A 148 -4.83 5.90 11.11
CA PRO A 148 -5.77 5.24 12.01
C PRO A 148 -6.09 3.79 11.61
N ILE A 149 -6.03 3.45 10.32
CA ILE A 149 -6.37 2.13 9.79
C ILE A 149 -5.13 1.22 9.85
N ALA A 150 -5.22 0.12 10.61
CA ALA A 150 -4.12 -0.84 10.78
C ALA A 150 -3.59 -1.39 9.45
N LYS A 151 -4.49 -1.71 8.52
CA LYS A 151 -4.11 -2.18 7.17
C LYS A 151 -3.23 -1.17 6.43
N VAL A 152 -3.55 0.12 6.50
CA VAL A 152 -2.76 1.19 5.84
C VAL A 152 -1.38 1.27 6.47
N ARG A 153 -1.28 1.22 7.81
CA ARG A 153 0.02 1.20 8.50
C ARG A 153 0.86 -0.01 8.12
N ARG A 154 0.27 -1.20 8.09
CA ARG A 154 0.95 -2.44 7.71
C ARG A 154 1.46 -2.36 6.28
N ASP A 155 0.61 -1.99 5.33
CA ASP A 155 0.98 -1.92 3.91
C ASP A 155 2.08 -0.85 3.67
N ALA A 156 2.01 0.29 4.36
CA ALA A 156 3.06 1.30 4.35
C ALA A 156 4.38 0.79 4.94
N THR A 157 4.32 0.07 6.06
CA THR A 157 5.48 -0.53 6.72
C THR A 157 6.17 -1.55 5.82
N THR A 158 5.42 -2.49 5.23
CA THR A 158 5.96 -3.49 4.31
C THR A 158 6.66 -2.83 3.13
N LYS A 159 6.03 -1.81 2.54
CA LYS A 159 6.59 -1.07 1.41
C LYS A 159 7.88 -0.32 1.77
N LEU A 160 7.88 0.42 2.87
CA LEU A 160 9.07 1.17 3.32
C LEU A 160 10.20 0.22 3.74
N GLY A 161 9.88 -0.93 4.33
CA GLY A 161 10.85 -1.95 4.70
C GLY A 161 11.60 -2.54 3.49
N GLN A 162 10.91 -2.68 2.35
CA GLN A 162 11.53 -3.13 1.10
C GLN A 162 12.54 -2.13 0.52
N GLU A 163 12.43 -0.84 0.84
CA GLU A 163 13.41 0.17 0.40
C GLU A 163 14.75 0.07 1.12
N GLN A 164 14.79 -0.62 2.27
CA GLN A 164 16.01 -0.84 3.09
C GLN A 164 16.73 0.48 3.44
N ASN A 165 15.99 1.58 3.58
CA ASN A 165 16.55 2.88 3.91
C ASN A 165 16.82 2.98 5.42
N ARG A 166 18.08 3.13 5.80
CA ARG A 166 18.54 3.26 7.20
C ARG A 166 17.87 4.42 7.94
N GLU A 167 17.50 5.50 7.24
CA GLU A 167 16.79 6.63 7.83
C GLU A 167 15.41 6.24 8.38
N TYR A 168 14.81 5.15 7.88
CA TYR A 168 13.51 4.69 8.33
C TYR A 168 13.53 3.92 9.66
N LEU A 169 14.71 3.47 10.12
CA LEU A 169 14.85 2.71 11.36
C LEU A 169 14.26 3.44 12.57
N VAL A 170 14.45 4.75 12.64
CA VAL A 170 13.92 5.57 13.75
C VAL A 170 12.39 5.55 13.72
N TYR A 171 11.77 5.78 12.56
CA TYR A 171 10.31 5.78 12.43
C TYR A 171 9.68 4.42 12.71
N PHE A 172 10.30 3.32 12.26
CA PHE A 172 9.82 1.97 12.59
C PHE A 172 9.95 1.66 14.08
N THR A 173 11.05 2.07 14.71
CA THR A 173 11.28 1.83 16.15
C THR A 173 10.32 2.63 17.01
N GLU A 174 10.13 3.92 16.71
CA GLU A 174 9.15 4.79 17.37
C GLU A 174 7.75 4.19 17.23
N ARG A 175 7.33 3.83 16.01
CA ARG A 175 5.99 3.27 15.78
C ARG A 175 5.79 1.92 16.48
N LEU A 176 6.78 1.05 16.48
CA LEU A 176 6.71 -0.27 17.13
C LEU A 176 6.46 -0.15 18.64
N SER A 177 6.99 0.89 19.29
CA SER A 177 6.82 1.11 20.74
C SER A 177 5.38 1.47 21.15
N GLU A 178 4.59 2.02 20.21
CA GLU A 178 3.21 2.48 20.45
C GLU A 178 2.16 1.63 19.73
N GLU A 179 2.57 0.71 18.86
CA GLU A 179 1.65 -0.09 18.06
C GLU A 179 0.88 -1.08 18.95
N ALA A 180 -0.41 -1.24 18.65
CA ALA A 180 -1.29 -2.18 19.35
C ALA A 180 -1.58 -3.41 18.50
N ASP A 181 -1.71 -3.22 17.18
CA ASP A 181 -2.09 -4.27 16.24
C ASP A 181 -0.95 -5.28 16.03
N ALA A 182 -1.26 -6.57 16.12
CA ALA A 182 -0.26 -7.65 16.03
C ALA A 182 0.32 -7.78 14.61
N GLU A 183 -0.50 -7.68 13.57
CA GLU A 183 0.00 -7.79 12.19
C GLU A 183 0.91 -6.61 11.83
N VAL A 184 0.58 -5.40 12.32
CA VAL A 184 1.44 -4.23 12.12
C VAL A 184 2.77 -4.38 12.89
N LYS A 185 2.76 -4.94 14.10
CA LYS A 185 4.00 -5.24 14.84
C LYS A 185 4.89 -6.20 14.09
N ASP A 186 4.34 -7.29 13.57
CA ASP A 186 5.09 -8.27 12.78
C ASP A 186 5.69 -7.61 11.53
N ALA A 187 4.91 -6.77 10.82
CA ALA A 187 5.39 -6.01 9.68
C ALA A 187 6.51 -5.00 10.05
N LEU A 188 6.41 -4.34 11.20
CA LEU A 188 7.43 -3.40 11.69
C LEU A 188 8.73 -4.12 12.06
N GLN A 189 8.63 -5.28 12.71
CA GLN A 189 9.78 -6.15 12.98
C GLN A 189 10.43 -6.61 11.67
N GLU A 190 9.62 -7.03 10.69
CA GLU A 190 10.12 -7.41 9.36
C GLU A 190 10.85 -6.26 8.68
N ALA A 191 10.27 -5.05 8.69
CA ALA A 191 10.87 -3.87 8.09
C ALA A 191 12.17 -3.44 8.78
N LEU A 192 12.24 -3.54 10.11
CA LEU A 192 13.47 -3.31 10.88
C LEU A 192 14.55 -4.32 10.51
N ALA A 193 14.21 -5.61 10.44
CA ALA A 193 15.15 -6.67 10.08
C ALA A 193 15.64 -6.52 8.62
N LEU A 194 14.74 -6.25 7.67
CA LEU A 194 15.10 -5.96 6.27
C LEU A 194 16.08 -4.77 6.17
N THR A 195 15.80 -3.70 6.90
CA THR A 195 16.64 -2.50 6.87
C THR A 195 18.00 -2.72 7.53
N ARG A 196 18.06 -3.52 8.61
CA ARG A 196 19.32 -3.89 9.27
C ARG A 196 20.13 -4.94 8.49
N ALA A 197 19.48 -5.72 7.64
CA ALA A 197 20.14 -6.74 6.83
C ALA A 197 21.08 -6.17 5.76
N VAL A 198 21.08 -4.86 5.52
CA VAL A 198 22.05 -4.14 4.65
C VAL A 198 23.07 -3.30 5.41
N ASP A 199 23.12 -3.40 6.74
CA ASP A 199 24.05 -2.62 7.57
C ASP A 199 25.54 -2.90 7.20
N PRO A 200 26.43 -1.90 7.22
CA PRO A 200 27.86 -2.13 7.02
C PRO A 200 28.46 -3.10 8.04
N ASP A 201 27.96 -3.13 9.27
CA ASP A 201 28.41 -4.06 10.31
C ASP A 201 27.90 -5.49 10.02
N GLN A 202 28.84 -6.43 9.93
CA GLN A 202 28.54 -7.83 9.64
C GLN A 202 27.70 -8.51 10.71
N THR A 203 27.94 -8.22 11.99
CA THR A 203 27.19 -8.80 13.10
C THR A 203 25.74 -8.31 13.08
N VAL A 204 25.53 -7.01 12.84
CA VAL A 204 24.18 -6.44 12.70
C VAL A 204 23.42 -7.07 11.53
N ARG A 205 24.05 -7.20 10.36
CA ARG A 205 23.42 -7.86 9.21
C ARG A 205 23.08 -9.30 9.48
N VAL A 206 24.03 -10.09 9.98
CA VAL A 206 23.84 -11.53 10.18
C VAL A 206 22.70 -11.79 11.17
N ASN A 207 22.63 -11.02 12.26
CA ASN A 207 21.53 -11.12 13.21
C ASN A 207 20.18 -10.80 12.56
N ALA A 208 20.11 -9.72 11.78
CA ALA A 208 18.89 -9.33 11.08
C ALA A 208 18.45 -10.36 10.02
N ILE A 209 19.40 -10.98 9.31
CA ILE A 209 19.14 -12.05 8.34
C ILE A 209 18.59 -13.30 9.05
N ASN A 210 19.14 -13.66 10.20
CA ASN A 210 18.64 -14.77 10.99
C ASN A 210 17.21 -14.49 11.49
N GLU A 211 16.96 -13.28 11.98
CA GLU A 211 15.62 -12.82 12.40
C GLU A 211 14.60 -12.96 11.26
N LEU A 212 14.94 -12.55 10.03
CA LEU A 212 14.09 -12.74 8.84
C LEU A 212 13.79 -14.22 8.55
N GLY A 213 14.76 -15.11 8.76
CA GLY A 213 14.58 -16.55 8.62
C GLY A 213 13.65 -17.15 9.69
N GLU A 214 13.88 -16.78 10.95
CA GLU A 214 13.11 -17.25 12.10
C GLU A 214 11.65 -16.82 12.03
N MET A 215 11.39 -15.57 11.64
CA MET A 215 10.04 -15.05 11.43
C MET A 215 9.38 -15.57 10.14
N ARG A 216 10.11 -16.32 9.31
CA ARG A 216 9.65 -16.86 8.02
C ARG A 216 9.16 -15.75 7.08
N SER A 217 9.94 -14.67 6.99
CA SER A 217 9.64 -13.47 6.20
C SER A 217 9.43 -13.81 4.72
N VAL A 218 8.16 -13.83 4.30
CA VAL A 218 7.80 -14.08 2.90
C VAL A 218 8.17 -12.88 2.02
N ASN A 219 8.04 -11.66 2.55
CA ASN A 219 8.40 -10.45 1.79
C ASN A 219 9.92 -10.31 1.61
N GLY A 220 10.71 -10.89 2.53
CA GLY A 220 12.17 -10.83 2.52
C GLY A 220 12.87 -11.90 1.69
N ILE A 221 12.18 -12.97 1.27
CA ILE A 221 12.82 -14.09 0.57
C ILE A 221 13.55 -13.65 -0.71
N GLY A 222 12.96 -12.76 -1.50
CA GLY A 222 13.57 -12.25 -2.74
C GLY A 222 14.86 -11.49 -2.47
N PHE A 223 14.85 -10.63 -1.45
CA PHE A 223 16.05 -9.91 -0.99
C PHE A 223 17.14 -10.89 -0.52
N LEU A 224 16.79 -11.90 0.28
CA LEU A 224 17.74 -12.89 0.77
C LEU A 224 18.35 -13.73 -0.35
N GLN A 225 17.54 -14.13 -1.35
CA GLN A 225 18.03 -14.84 -2.54
C GLN A 225 18.99 -13.98 -3.36
N GLU A 226 18.67 -12.70 -3.54
CA GLU A 226 19.55 -11.73 -4.21
C GLU A 226 20.86 -11.52 -3.42
N LEU A 227 20.79 -11.44 -2.10
CA LEU A 227 21.95 -11.33 -1.22
C LEU A 227 22.88 -12.55 -1.34
N VAL A 228 22.32 -13.76 -1.38
CA VAL A 228 23.08 -14.99 -1.63
C VAL A 228 23.77 -14.97 -2.99
N ALA A 229 23.09 -14.49 -4.04
CA ALA A 229 23.65 -14.37 -5.38
C ALA A 229 24.81 -13.36 -5.41
N LYS A 230 24.59 -12.15 -4.87
CA LYS A 230 25.61 -11.09 -4.79
C LYS A 230 26.82 -11.50 -3.95
N GLY A 231 26.61 -12.18 -2.83
CA GLY A 231 27.71 -12.65 -1.99
C GLY A 231 28.52 -13.80 -2.57
N LYS A 232 27.97 -14.58 -3.51
CA LYS A 232 28.76 -15.52 -4.33
C LYS A 232 29.64 -14.79 -5.34
N ALA A 233 29.13 -13.70 -5.93
CA ALA A 233 29.85 -12.90 -6.92
C ALA A 233 30.95 -12.05 -6.30
N ASP A 234 30.74 -11.53 -5.08
CA ASP A 234 31.69 -10.68 -4.37
C ASP A 234 31.82 -11.11 -2.88
N PRO A 235 32.63 -12.16 -2.60
CA PRO A 235 32.81 -12.66 -1.24
C PRO A 235 33.48 -11.66 -0.30
N SER A 236 34.33 -10.76 -0.81
CA SER A 236 35.02 -9.76 0.01
C SER A 236 34.09 -8.67 0.53
N LYS A 237 33.03 -8.33 -0.22
CA LYS A 237 32.06 -7.31 0.19
C LYS A 237 31.09 -7.77 1.28
N TYR A 238 30.60 -9.02 1.18
CA TYR A 238 29.55 -9.51 2.09
C TYR A 238 30.06 -10.45 3.18
N GLY A 239 31.18 -11.14 2.94
CA GLY A 239 31.72 -12.14 3.86
C GLY A 239 30.97 -13.48 3.82
N ALA A 240 31.70 -14.55 4.14
CA ALA A 240 31.17 -15.92 4.09
C ALA A 240 30.02 -16.16 5.08
N GLU A 241 30.06 -15.51 6.25
CA GLU A 241 29.06 -15.68 7.30
C GLU A 241 27.70 -15.08 6.91
N THR A 242 27.69 -13.88 6.30
CA THR A 242 26.45 -13.26 5.78
C THR A 242 25.80 -14.14 4.72
N VAL A 243 26.59 -14.69 3.80
CA VAL A 243 26.07 -15.60 2.77
C VAL A 243 25.56 -16.90 3.37
N ALA A 244 26.22 -17.44 4.40
CA ALA A 244 25.77 -18.62 5.11
C ALA A 244 24.45 -18.39 5.85
N ALA A 245 24.35 -17.29 6.61
CA ALA A 245 23.13 -16.87 7.29
C ALA A 245 21.96 -16.70 6.30
N ALA A 246 22.20 -16.01 5.18
CA ALA A 246 21.16 -15.78 4.16
C ALA A 246 20.69 -17.08 3.52
N ARG A 247 21.57 -18.05 3.25
CA ARG A 247 21.18 -19.38 2.75
C ARG A 247 20.34 -20.15 3.76
N THR A 248 20.69 -20.06 5.05
CA THR A 248 19.93 -20.71 6.11
C THR A 248 18.52 -20.10 6.23
N ALA A 249 18.42 -18.77 6.24
CA ALA A 249 17.15 -18.06 6.27
C ALA A 249 16.27 -18.41 5.05
N VAL A 250 16.83 -18.41 3.83
CA VAL A 250 16.11 -18.83 2.62
C VAL A 250 15.55 -20.24 2.77
N LYS A 251 16.36 -21.20 3.22
CA LYS A 251 15.89 -22.59 3.43
C LYS A 251 14.76 -22.68 4.46
N GLN A 252 14.84 -21.92 5.55
CA GLN A 252 13.79 -21.90 6.57
C GLN A 252 12.47 -21.38 5.99
N ILE A 253 12.51 -20.27 5.24
CA ILE A 253 11.33 -19.68 4.60
C ILE A 253 10.76 -20.61 3.53
N GLU A 254 11.59 -21.16 2.64
CA GLU A 254 11.17 -22.09 1.58
C GLU A 254 10.54 -23.37 2.15
N SER A 255 11.12 -23.91 3.24
CA SER A 255 10.57 -25.09 3.91
C SER A 255 9.18 -24.80 4.49
N TYR A 256 8.99 -23.62 5.08
CA TYR A 256 7.69 -23.19 5.59
C TYR A 256 6.65 -23.06 4.47
N LEU A 257 7.03 -22.41 3.35
CA LEU A 257 6.16 -22.27 2.18
C LEU A 257 5.83 -23.63 1.55
N TRP A 258 6.80 -24.53 1.45
CA TRP A 258 6.60 -25.87 0.91
C TRP A 258 5.61 -26.67 1.75
N TRP A 259 5.71 -26.63 3.08
CA TRP A 259 4.75 -27.29 3.96
C TRP A 259 3.34 -26.74 3.78
N GLY A 260 3.19 -25.41 3.76
CA GLY A 260 1.89 -24.78 3.50
C GLY A 260 1.29 -25.20 2.15
N ASN A 261 2.11 -25.20 1.10
CA ASN A 261 1.69 -25.59 -0.24
C ASN A 261 1.36 -27.09 -0.36
N LEU A 262 2.08 -27.95 0.35
CA LEU A 262 1.82 -29.38 0.39
C LEU A 262 0.45 -29.65 1.02
N LEU A 263 0.13 -29.03 2.15
CA LEU A 263 -1.17 -29.16 2.82
C LEU A 263 -2.31 -28.67 1.91
N GLY A 264 -2.14 -27.49 1.31
CA GLY A 264 -3.14 -26.95 0.37
C GLY A 264 -3.33 -27.84 -0.85
N THR A 265 -2.25 -28.42 -1.38
CA THR A 265 -2.30 -29.32 -2.54
C THR A 265 -2.94 -30.66 -2.19
N ALA A 266 -2.63 -31.23 -1.03
CA ALA A 266 -3.26 -32.43 -0.53
C ALA A 266 -4.77 -32.23 -0.33
N PHE A 267 -5.19 -31.09 0.24
CA PHE A 267 -6.62 -30.75 0.39
C PHE A 267 -7.33 -30.63 -0.96
N ARG A 268 -6.73 -29.94 -1.94
CA ARG A 268 -7.27 -29.86 -3.31
C ARG A 268 -7.37 -31.23 -3.97
N GLY A 269 -6.33 -32.06 -3.82
CA GLY A 269 -6.32 -33.43 -4.34
C GLY A 269 -7.40 -34.29 -3.71
N LEU A 270 -7.58 -34.21 -2.39
CA LEU A 270 -8.62 -34.92 -1.65
C LEU A 270 -10.02 -34.44 -2.04
N SER A 271 -10.21 -33.13 -2.20
CA SER A 271 -11.47 -32.54 -2.66
C SER A 271 -11.84 -33.05 -4.05
N LEU A 272 -10.87 -33.10 -4.98
CA LEU A 272 -11.10 -33.65 -6.32
C LEU A 272 -11.42 -35.14 -6.27
N ALA A 273 -10.67 -35.91 -5.47
CA ALA A 273 -10.88 -37.34 -5.29
C ALA A 273 -12.27 -37.65 -4.72
N ALA A 274 -12.78 -36.83 -3.78
CA ALA A 274 -14.12 -37.00 -3.22
C ALA A 274 -15.22 -36.83 -4.28
N VAL A 275 -15.11 -35.82 -5.14
CA VAL A 275 -16.06 -35.62 -6.25
C VAL A 275 -16.02 -36.80 -7.23
N LEU A 276 -14.81 -37.24 -7.61
CA LEU A 276 -14.64 -38.39 -8.49
C LEU A 276 -15.18 -39.69 -7.86
N LEU A 277 -15.00 -39.88 -6.55
CA LEU A 277 -15.54 -41.01 -5.82
C LEU A 277 -17.08 -41.02 -5.87
N VAL A 278 -17.72 -39.89 -5.61
CA VAL A 278 -19.19 -39.76 -5.67
C VAL A 278 -19.70 -40.03 -7.08
N ALA A 279 -19.04 -39.49 -8.11
CA ALA A 279 -19.39 -39.74 -9.50
C ALA A 279 -19.25 -41.22 -9.87
N ALA A 280 -18.12 -41.84 -9.50
CA ALA A 280 -17.86 -43.26 -9.75
C ALA A 280 -18.85 -44.16 -9.00
N LEU A 281 -19.21 -43.82 -7.75
CA LEU A 281 -20.22 -44.56 -6.97
C LEU A 281 -21.60 -44.47 -7.61
N GLY A 282 -22.05 -43.27 -8.00
CA GLY A 282 -23.34 -43.10 -8.67
C GLY A 282 -23.41 -43.91 -9.97
N LEU A 283 -22.31 -43.90 -10.73
CA LEU A 283 -22.21 -44.65 -11.95
C LEU A 283 -22.18 -46.17 -11.71
N ALA A 284 -21.41 -46.64 -10.73
CA ALA A 284 -21.36 -48.04 -10.33
C ALA A 284 -22.74 -48.57 -9.90
N ILE A 285 -23.53 -47.77 -9.18
CA ILE A 285 -24.91 -48.12 -8.81
C ILE A 285 -25.79 -48.26 -10.07
N THR A 286 -25.75 -47.27 -10.97
CA THR A 286 -26.59 -47.32 -12.20
C THR A 286 -26.26 -48.52 -13.09
N PHE A 287 -24.97 -48.84 -13.29
CA PHE A 287 -24.58 -50.00 -14.10
C PHE A 287 -24.76 -51.33 -13.38
N GLY A 288 -24.55 -51.38 -12.06
CA GLY A 288 -24.83 -52.57 -11.25
C GLY A 288 -26.31 -52.97 -11.32
N LEU A 289 -27.22 -52.01 -11.28
CA LEU A 289 -28.67 -52.26 -11.38
C LEU A 289 -29.11 -52.72 -12.78
N MET A 290 -28.43 -52.29 -13.84
CA MET A 290 -28.75 -52.71 -15.21
C MET A 290 -28.24 -54.12 -15.54
N GLY A 291 -27.38 -54.73 -14.71
CA GLY A 291 -26.88 -56.09 -14.93
C GLY A 291 -25.97 -56.26 -16.16
N VAL A 292 -25.64 -55.17 -16.87
CA VAL A 292 -24.78 -55.18 -18.06
C VAL A 292 -23.33 -55.04 -17.63
N ILE A 293 -22.77 -56.14 -17.13
CA ILE A 293 -21.34 -56.29 -16.94
C ILE A 293 -20.86 -57.06 -18.17
N ASN A 294 -20.40 -56.36 -19.22
CA ASN A 294 -19.13 -56.63 -19.91
C ASN A 294 -19.05 -55.99 -21.32
N MET A 295 -17.86 -55.43 -21.61
CA MET A 295 -17.28 -54.95 -22.89
C MET A 295 -17.52 -53.50 -23.38
N ALA A 296 -18.73 -53.01 -23.67
CA ALA A 296 -18.86 -51.66 -24.27
C ALA A 296 -18.56 -50.48 -23.31
N HIS A 297 -18.67 -50.72 -22.00
CA HIS A 297 -18.58 -49.66 -21.01
C HIS A 297 -17.16 -49.09 -20.84
N GLY A 298 -16.13 -49.92 -20.99
CA GLY A 298 -14.72 -49.50 -20.92
C GLY A 298 -14.31 -48.62 -22.10
N GLU A 299 -14.84 -48.90 -23.30
CA GLU A 299 -14.59 -48.10 -24.50
C GLU A 299 -15.24 -46.71 -24.39
N ILE A 300 -16.47 -46.62 -23.88
CA ILE A 300 -17.17 -45.34 -23.65
C ILE A 300 -16.45 -44.50 -22.58
N MET A 301 -15.94 -45.12 -21.51
CA MET A 301 -15.12 -44.46 -20.51
C MET A 301 -13.80 -43.92 -21.08
N MET A 302 -13.13 -44.70 -21.93
CA MET A 302 -11.90 -44.27 -22.58
C MET A 302 -12.14 -43.08 -23.51
N VAL A 303 -13.23 -43.13 -24.30
CA VAL A 303 -13.63 -42.01 -25.16
C VAL A 303 -13.94 -40.77 -24.33
N GLY A 304 -14.72 -40.89 -23.24
CA GLY A 304 -15.02 -39.78 -22.35
C GLY A 304 -13.77 -39.17 -21.70
N ALA A 305 -12.85 -39.99 -21.20
CA ALA A 305 -11.59 -39.55 -20.62
C ALA A 305 -10.68 -38.86 -21.65
N TYR A 306 -10.60 -39.41 -22.88
CA TYR A 306 -9.84 -38.81 -23.97
C TYR A 306 -10.43 -37.47 -24.42
N THR A 307 -11.77 -37.38 -24.55
CA THR A 307 -12.46 -36.14 -24.87
C THR A 307 -12.21 -35.08 -23.79
N ALA A 308 -12.31 -35.43 -22.49
CA ALA A 308 -12.04 -34.51 -21.40
C ALA A 308 -10.58 -34.00 -21.42
N TYR A 309 -9.61 -34.88 -21.64
CA TYR A 309 -8.20 -34.52 -21.77
C TYR A 309 -7.92 -33.55 -22.94
N VAL A 310 -8.49 -33.83 -24.11
CA VAL A 310 -8.33 -32.96 -25.29
C VAL A 310 -8.98 -31.59 -25.06
N VAL A 311 -10.21 -31.55 -24.54
CA VAL A 311 -10.90 -30.28 -24.24
C VAL A 311 -10.14 -29.48 -23.18
N GLN A 312 -9.62 -30.13 -22.14
CA GLN A 312 -8.83 -29.48 -21.10
C GLN A 312 -7.55 -28.84 -21.67
N ASN A 313 -6.86 -29.52 -22.59
CA ASN A 313 -5.66 -28.98 -23.24
C ASN A 313 -5.98 -27.82 -24.20
N ILE A 314 -7.10 -27.88 -24.93
CA ILE A 314 -7.54 -26.76 -25.78
C ILE A 314 -7.85 -25.53 -24.91
N PHE A 315 -8.57 -25.70 -23.80
CA PHE A 315 -8.87 -24.61 -22.87
C PHE A 315 -7.61 -24.02 -22.24
N LYS A 316 -6.67 -24.86 -21.78
CA LYS A 316 -5.35 -24.39 -21.30
C LYS A 316 -4.59 -23.62 -22.37
N GLY A 317 -4.64 -24.06 -23.62
CA GLY A 317 -3.96 -23.41 -24.74
C GLY A 317 -4.56 -22.04 -25.11
N TRP A 318 -5.88 -21.86 -24.97
CA TRP A 318 -6.56 -20.61 -25.29
C TRP A 318 -6.64 -19.62 -24.12
N PHE A 319 -6.75 -20.11 -22.88
CA PHE A 319 -7.04 -19.29 -21.71
C PHE A 319 -5.92 -19.27 -20.65
N GLY A 320 -4.84 -20.03 -20.85
CA GLY A 320 -3.77 -20.18 -19.86
C GLY A 320 -4.14 -21.17 -18.74
N ALA A 321 -3.11 -21.69 -18.06
CA ALA A 321 -3.25 -22.63 -16.95
C ALA A 321 -3.75 -21.97 -15.66
#